data_AF-A0A6I5ZIC1-F1
#
_entry.id   AF-A0A6I5ZIC1-F1
#
_cell.length_a   1.000
_cell.length_b   1.000
_cell.length_c   1.000
_cell.angle_alpha   90.00
_cell.angle_beta   90.00
_cell.angle_gamma   90.00
#
_symmetry.space_group_name_H-M   'P 1'
#
loop_
_entity.id
_entity.type
_entity.pdbx_description
1 polymer ?
#
loop_
_entity_poly.entity_id
_entity_poly.type
_entity_poly.pdbx_seq_one_letter_code
_entity_poly.pdbx_strand_id
1 'polypeptide(L)'
;MRRADVVAVAFLCLGLVTSCSDIGISPPPGSSGNTASSSVRSMSPSEARAADRLQWRMRWREDGAVDLSSPTGTFIRGVIEGETLLLFDWDVEGEFPGIKDAIPSRKDWMPPLGSNDYQTVDEIYKIANIRDIGDNSAVALVCTTGQVSTDEAAFPPYFDSQDVPDARDRFVAVERLTFHREGESPPESRPGPKLFPGYDVFGDWWVSEYTDSWAPPSGPDEWGREPMPDPSICGDMGDLTSPGPSFPGWSGAGV
;
A
#
# COMPACT_ATOMS: atom_id res chain seq x y z
N MET A 1 -29.18 -19.76 45.81
CA MET A 1 -29.01 -20.27 44.44
C MET A 1 -30.39 -20.39 43.81
N ARG A 2 -30.73 -19.54 42.82
CA ARG A 2 -32.06 -19.44 42.20
C ARG A 2 -32.03 -20.11 40.81
N ARG A 3 -33.04 -20.97 40.57
CA ARG A 3 -33.81 -21.32 39.35
C ARG A 3 -33.20 -21.01 37.96
N ALA A 4 -33.04 -22.05 37.11
CA ALA A 4 -33.94 -22.47 35.99
C ALA A 4 -33.54 -21.74 34.68
N ASP A 5 -33.46 -22.33 33.48
CA ASP A 5 -34.42 -23.20 32.79
C ASP A 5 -33.76 -24.12 31.74
N VAL A 6 -34.50 -25.18 31.41
CA VAL A 6 -34.30 -26.18 30.36
C VAL A 6 -34.94 -25.70 29.05
N VAL A 7 -34.30 -25.88 27.89
CA VAL A 7 -34.99 -26.26 26.64
C VAL A 7 -34.10 -27.21 25.83
N ALA A 8 -34.67 -28.37 25.52
CA ALA A 8 -34.14 -29.39 24.63
C ALA A 8 -34.66 -29.19 23.19
N VAL A 9 -33.87 -29.56 22.18
CA VAL A 9 -34.39 -30.18 20.94
C VAL A 9 -33.39 -31.25 20.48
N ALA A 10 -33.92 -32.45 20.27
CA ALA A 10 -33.22 -33.63 19.80
C ALA A 10 -33.81 -34.08 18.45
N PHE A 11 -33.13 -35.08 17.86
CA PHE A 11 -33.51 -35.94 16.72
C PHE A 11 -33.31 -35.36 15.31
N LEU A 12 -32.86 -36.10 14.29
CA LEU A 12 -32.18 -37.39 14.12
C LEU A 12 -32.03 -37.58 12.59
N CYS A 13 -31.05 -38.38 12.15
CA CYS A 13 -31.22 -39.53 11.23
C CYS A 13 -29.96 -39.75 10.37
N LEU A 14 -29.20 -40.78 10.79
CA LEU A 14 -28.36 -41.58 9.91
C LEU A 14 -29.22 -42.30 8.86
N GLY A 15 -28.61 -42.57 7.70
CA GLY A 15 -29.09 -43.56 6.74
C GLY A 15 -28.02 -43.91 5.71
N LEU A 16 -27.24 -44.95 6.01
CA LEU A 16 -26.32 -45.65 5.11
C LEU A 16 -27.10 -46.44 4.05
N VAL A 17 -26.55 -46.50 2.83
CA VAL A 17 -26.71 -47.66 1.93
C VAL A 17 -25.42 -47.92 1.17
N THR A 18 -24.94 -49.16 1.29
CA THR A 18 -23.89 -49.80 0.52
C THR A 18 -24.51 -50.62 -0.62
N SER A 19 -23.89 -50.62 -1.81
CA SER A 19 -23.85 -51.79 -2.70
C SER A 19 -22.78 -51.65 -3.80
N CYS A 20 -22.09 -52.76 -4.06
CA CYS A 20 -20.95 -52.96 -4.96
C CYS A 20 -21.33 -53.07 -6.45
N SER A 21 -20.38 -52.78 -7.36
CA SER A 21 -19.72 -53.76 -8.26
C SER A 21 -18.91 -53.07 -9.39
N ASP A 22 -17.72 -53.63 -9.68
CA ASP A 22 -16.86 -53.40 -10.85
C ASP A 22 -17.53 -53.84 -12.17
N ILE A 23 -17.16 -53.19 -13.30
CA ILE A 23 -16.76 -53.78 -14.60
C ILE A 23 -16.34 -52.62 -15.53
N GLY A 24 -15.13 -52.73 -16.10
CA GLY A 24 -14.53 -51.71 -16.97
C GLY A 24 -15.09 -51.68 -18.40
N ILE A 25 -14.93 -50.51 -19.05
CA ILE A 25 -14.82 -50.26 -20.50
C ILE A 25 -14.10 -48.89 -20.66
N SER A 26 -13.03 -48.84 -21.46
CA SER A 26 -12.36 -47.60 -21.89
C SER A 26 -13.10 -46.92 -23.08
N PRO A 27 -12.75 -45.66 -23.44
CA PRO A 27 -13.61 -44.47 -23.35
C PRO A 27 -14.40 -44.13 -24.64
N PRO A 28 -15.43 -43.27 -24.58
CA PRO A 28 -15.85 -42.47 -25.72
C PRO A 28 -15.18 -41.08 -25.72
N PRO A 29 -14.91 -40.49 -26.90
CA PRO A 29 -14.22 -39.22 -27.02
C PRO A 29 -15.18 -38.03 -26.79
N GLY A 30 -14.63 -36.94 -26.26
CA GLY A 30 -15.18 -35.61 -26.45
C GLY A 30 -16.42 -35.27 -25.64
N SER A 31 -16.21 -34.67 -24.47
CA SER A 31 -17.12 -33.64 -23.99
C SER A 31 -16.29 -32.51 -23.43
N SER A 32 -16.26 -31.43 -24.18
CA SER A 32 -15.86 -30.08 -23.80
C SER A 32 -16.54 -29.68 -22.49
N GLY A 33 -15.84 -29.91 -21.37
CA GLY A 33 -16.15 -29.30 -20.09
C GLY A 33 -15.28 -28.07 -19.94
N ASN A 34 -15.88 -26.90 -20.08
CA ASN A 34 -15.31 -25.64 -19.61
C ASN A 34 -15.08 -25.76 -18.11
N THR A 35 -13.91 -26.24 -17.71
CA THR A 35 -13.38 -25.94 -16.39
C THR A 35 -12.99 -24.48 -16.45
N ALA A 36 -13.86 -23.62 -15.93
CA ALA A 36 -13.44 -22.30 -15.49
C ALA A 36 -12.20 -22.53 -14.63
N SER A 37 -11.03 -22.21 -15.19
CA SER A 37 -9.80 -22.09 -14.43
C SER A 37 -10.12 -21.03 -13.39
N SER A 38 -10.46 -21.45 -12.16
CA SER A 38 -10.35 -20.55 -11.03
C SER A 38 -8.87 -20.21 -10.99
N SER A 39 -8.51 -19.08 -11.59
CA SER A 39 -7.19 -18.52 -11.42
C SER A 39 -7.03 -18.34 -9.93
N VAL A 40 -6.32 -19.25 -9.28
CA VAL A 40 -5.77 -19.01 -7.96
C VAL A 40 -4.90 -17.78 -8.18
N ARG A 41 -5.40 -16.60 -7.79
CA ARG A 41 -4.62 -15.35 -7.85
C ARG A 41 -3.35 -15.65 -7.06
N SER A 42 -2.22 -15.79 -7.75
CA SER A 42 -0.94 -15.89 -7.05
C SER A 42 -0.69 -14.54 -6.41
N MET A 43 -0.73 -14.53 -5.10
CA MET A 43 -0.32 -13.41 -4.26
C MET A 43 1.18 -13.55 -4.03
N SER A 44 1.93 -12.44 -4.07
CA SER A 44 3.34 -12.48 -3.69
C SER A 44 3.46 -12.79 -2.18
N PRO A 45 4.61 -13.29 -1.70
CA PRO A 45 4.82 -13.48 -0.27
C PRO A 45 4.62 -12.21 0.55
N SER A 46 5.03 -11.05 0.03
CA SER A 46 4.86 -9.75 0.70
C SER A 46 3.39 -9.35 0.72
N GLU A 47 2.66 -9.51 -0.39
CA GLU A 47 1.21 -9.26 -0.43
C GLU A 47 0.43 -10.21 0.50
N ALA A 48 0.88 -11.47 0.64
CA ALA A 48 0.28 -12.44 1.56
C ALA A 48 0.51 -12.07 3.02
N ARG A 49 1.71 -11.58 3.36
CA ARG A 49 2.03 -11.08 4.70
C ARG A 49 1.26 -9.79 5.01
N ALA A 50 1.20 -8.86 4.06
CA ALA A 50 0.46 -7.61 4.16
C ALA A 50 -1.05 -7.82 4.39
N ALA A 51 -1.63 -8.82 3.70
CA ALA A 51 -3.02 -9.20 3.85
C ALA A 51 -3.29 -10.00 5.14
N ASP A 52 -2.28 -10.71 5.66
CA ASP A 52 -2.40 -11.43 6.93
C ASP A 52 -2.58 -10.41 8.06
N ARG A 53 -3.68 -10.59 8.82
CA ARG A 53 -4.08 -9.71 9.94
C ARG A 53 -4.14 -8.20 9.62
N LEU A 54 -4.22 -7.82 8.34
CA LEU A 54 -4.19 -6.44 7.86
C LEU A 54 -2.92 -5.67 8.23
N GLN A 55 -1.76 -6.32 8.36
CA GLN A 55 -0.49 -5.69 8.75
C GLN A 55 -0.11 -4.46 7.90
N TRP A 56 -0.66 -4.32 6.69
CA TRP A 56 -0.43 -3.20 5.80
C TRP A 56 -1.71 -2.42 5.49
N ARG A 57 -1.71 -1.12 5.80
CA ARG A 57 -2.74 -0.17 5.37
C ARG A 57 -2.12 1.12 4.85
N MET A 58 -2.20 1.33 3.54
CA MET A 58 -1.82 2.61 2.93
C MET A 58 -2.99 3.17 2.14
N ARG A 59 -3.37 4.41 2.41
CA ARG A 59 -4.55 5.02 1.81
C ARG A 59 -4.17 6.34 1.19
N TRP A 60 -4.67 6.62 0.00
CA TRP A 60 -4.43 7.87 -0.69
C TRP A 60 -5.71 8.69 -0.73
N ARG A 61 -5.54 9.98 -0.45
CA ARG A 61 -6.54 11.01 -0.69
C ARG A 61 -6.62 11.31 -2.19
N GLU A 62 -7.81 11.13 -2.75
CA GLU A 62 -8.08 11.43 -4.17
C GLU A 62 -8.34 12.92 -4.42
N ASP A 63 -8.54 13.72 -3.36
CA ASP A 63 -8.70 15.18 -3.41
C ASP A 63 -7.36 15.93 -3.34
N GLY A 64 -6.29 15.32 -3.86
CA GLY A 64 -4.95 15.90 -3.96
C GLY A 64 -4.73 16.80 -5.19
N ALA A 65 -3.48 17.23 -5.38
CA ALA A 65 -3.05 18.10 -6.47
C ALA A 65 -3.02 17.41 -7.85
N VAL A 66 -3.04 16.08 -7.88
CA VAL A 66 -3.05 15.28 -9.12
C VAL A 66 -3.97 14.07 -8.97
N ASP A 67 -4.48 13.60 -10.10
CA ASP A 67 -5.18 12.31 -10.18
C ASP A 67 -4.20 11.16 -9.90
N LEU A 68 -4.56 10.28 -8.97
CA LEU A 68 -3.75 9.12 -8.60
C LEU A 68 -3.56 8.11 -9.75
N SER A 69 -4.45 8.14 -10.76
CA SER A 69 -4.36 7.31 -11.96
C SER A 69 -3.48 7.90 -13.06
N SER A 70 -3.13 9.19 -12.98
CA SER A 70 -2.24 9.84 -13.94
C SER A 70 -0.81 9.29 -13.86
N PRO A 71 0.05 9.49 -14.88
CA PRO A 71 1.46 9.12 -14.80
C PRO A 71 2.17 9.73 -13.59
N THR A 72 1.91 11.01 -13.28
CA THR A 72 2.50 11.68 -12.11
C THR A 72 2.00 11.10 -10.79
N GLY A 73 0.69 10.83 -10.68
CA GLY A 73 0.13 10.17 -9.51
C GLY A 73 0.72 8.77 -9.32
N THR A 74 0.78 7.98 -10.39
CA THR A 74 1.33 6.63 -10.42
C THR A 74 2.79 6.58 -9.98
N PHE A 75 3.63 7.47 -10.52
CA PHE A 75 5.04 7.58 -10.13
C PHE A 75 5.21 7.89 -8.64
N ILE A 76 4.55 8.95 -8.15
CA ILE A 76 4.68 9.39 -6.76
C ILE A 76 4.19 8.30 -5.82
N ARG A 77 3.07 7.64 -6.14
CA ARG A 77 2.57 6.50 -5.37
C ARG A 77 3.57 5.35 -5.33
N GLY A 78 4.14 4.97 -6.48
CA GLY A 78 5.14 3.90 -6.55
C GLY A 78 6.37 4.19 -5.71
N VAL A 79 6.88 5.43 -5.76
CA VAL A 79 8.03 5.88 -4.96
C VAL A 79 7.73 5.82 -3.48
N ILE A 80 6.62 6.42 -3.04
CA ILE A 80 6.26 6.50 -1.62
C ILE A 80 5.93 5.11 -1.06
N GLU A 81 5.07 4.34 -1.73
CA GLU A 81 4.70 3.01 -1.28
C GLU A 81 5.93 2.09 -1.24
N GLY A 82 6.76 2.11 -2.29
CA GLY A 82 7.97 1.30 -2.35
C GLY A 82 9.05 1.67 -1.31
N GLU A 83 9.22 2.95 -0.98
CA GLU A 83 10.06 3.39 0.12
C GLU A 83 9.54 2.89 1.48
N THR A 84 8.22 2.89 1.70
CA THR A 84 7.62 2.33 2.92
C THR A 84 7.91 0.82 3.07
N LEU A 85 8.01 0.05 1.98
CA LEU A 85 8.33 -1.39 2.05
C LEU A 85 9.70 -1.67 2.68
N LEU A 86 10.65 -0.72 2.57
CA LEU A 86 11.96 -0.84 3.19
C LEU A 86 11.89 -0.93 4.71
N LEU A 87 10.86 -0.34 5.34
CA LEU A 87 10.67 -0.45 6.79
C LEU A 87 10.37 -1.87 7.25
N PHE A 88 9.98 -2.78 6.34
CA PHE A 88 9.50 -4.12 6.69
C PHE A 88 10.44 -5.24 6.28
N ASP A 89 11.62 -4.91 5.71
CA ASP A 89 12.56 -5.87 5.12
C ASP A 89 11.91 -6.72 4.01
N TRP A 90 11.05 -6.11 3.20
CA TRP A 90 10.32 -6.79 2.12
C TRP A 90 11.05 -6.68 0.77
N ASP A 91 10.69 -7.55 -0.16
CA ASP A 91 11.27 -7.59 -1.51
C ASP A 91 10.75 -6.42 -2.36
N VAL A 92 11.35 -5.24 -2.17
CA VAL A 92 10.90 -4.01 -2.83
C VAL A 92 10.98 -4.12 -4.35
N GLU A 93 12.01 -4.75 -4.89
CA GLU A 93 12.17 -4.93 -6.34
C GLU A 93 11.14 -5.90 -6.91
N GLY A 94 10.76 -6.93 -6.14
CA GLY A 94 9.72 -7.88 -6.54
C GLY A 94 8.32 -7.25 -6.56
N GLU A 95 8.03 -6.33 -5.63
CA GLU A 95 6.71 -5.67 -5.52
C GLU A 95 6.60 -4.40 -6.41
N PHE A 96 7.70 -3.66 -6.53
CA PHE A 96 7.85 -2.45 -7.35
C PHE A 96 9.09 -2.55 -8.26
N PRO A 97 9.02 -3.36 -9.34
CA PRO A 97 10.10 -3.43 -10.33
C PRO A 97 10.50 -2.05 -10.86
N GLY A 98 11.81 -1.76 -10.94
CA GLY A 98 12.34 -0.49 -11.45
C GLY A 98 12.60 0.57 -10.38
N ILE A 99 12.21 0.33 -9.11
CA ILE A 99 12.32 1.34 -8.06
C ILE A 99 13.76 1.79 -7.78
N LYS A 100 14.74 0.90 -7.96
CA LYS A 100 16.16 1.22 -7.75
C LYS A 100 16.69 2.23 -8.77
N ASP A 101 16.18 2.17 -9.99
CA ASP A 101 16.50 3.11 -11.05
C ASP A 101 15.71 4.42 -10.86
N ALA A 102 14.48 4.33 -10.32
CA ALA A 102 13.65 5.48 -9.99
C ALA A 102 14.17 6.30 -8.79
N ILE A 103 14.97 5.71 -7.89
CA ILE A 103 15.56 6.42 -6.73
C ILE A 103 17.08 6.18 -6.67
N PRO A 104 17.85 6.68 -7.65
CA PRO A 104 19.26 6.34 -7.80
C PRO A 104 20.15 6.91 -6.68
N SER A 105 19.66 7.92 -5.95
CA SER A 105 20.36 8.48 -4.78
C SER A 105 20.32 7.54 -3.57
N ARG A 106 19.42 6.55 -3.56
CA ARG A 106 19.27 5.55 -2.49
C ARG A 106 20.35 4.48 -2.64
N LYS A 107 21.44 4.65 -1.89
CA LYS A 107 22.62 3.77 -1.93
C LYS A 107 22.45 2.47 -1.16
N ASP A 108 21.48 2.43 -0.24
CA ASP A 108 21.19 1.27 0.58
C ASP A 108 19.68 0.99 0.56
N TRP A 109 19.34 -0.22 0.12
CA TRP A 109 17.99 -0.78 0.08
C TRP A 109 17.78 -1.77 1.24
N MET A 110 18.63 -1.69 2.26
CA MET A 110 18.40 -2.36 3.53
C MET A 110 17.45 -1.52 4.39
N PRO A 111 16.62 -2.17 5.21
CA PRO A 111 15.91 -1.52 6.30
C PRO A 111 16.86 -0.64 7.15
N PRO A 112 16.48 0.59 7.54
CA PRO A 112 17.20 1.35 8.55
C PRO A 112 17.50 0.49 9.79
N LEU A 113 18.66 0.65 10.43
CA LEU A 113 19.02 -0.12 11.63
C LEU A 113 17.89 -0.03 12.69
N GLY A 114 17.26 -1.17 13.01
CA GLY A 114 16.11 -1.27 13.93
C GLY A 114 14.72 -1.34 13.26
N SER A 115 14.62 -1.18 11.94
CA SER A 115 13.33 -1.25 11.23
C SER A 115 12.86 -2.69 10.93
N ASN A 116 13.73 -3.70 11.01
CA ASN A 116 13.33 -5.12 11.03
C ASN A 116 12.28 -5.45 12.11
N ASP A 117 12.08 -4.53 13.06
CA ASP A 117 11.10 -4.65 14.12
C ASP A 117 9.70 -4.28 13.65
N TYR A 118 9.50 -3.46 12.60
CA TYR A 118 8.15 -3.04 12.19
C TYR A 118 7.32 -4.20 11.65
N GLN A 119 6.13 -4.37 12.22
CA GLN A 119 5.18 -5.43 11.87
C GLN A 119 3.87 -4.89 11.32
N THR A 120 3.54 -3.61 11.56
CA THR A 120 2.33 -3.01 11.02
C THR A 120 2.54 -1.57 10.54
N VAL A 121 1.88 -1.19 9.44
CA VAL A 121 1.74 0.20 8.98
C VAL A 121 0.27 0.55 8.79
N ASP A 122 -0.12 1.74 9.24
CA ASP A 122 -1.39 2.35 8.90
C ASP A 122 -1.27 3.85 8.63
N GLU A 123 -1.24 4.23 7.35
CA GLU A 123 -0.96 5.59 6.91
C GLU A 123 -1.95 6.09 5.86
N ILE A 124 -2.24 7.39 5.91
CA ILE A 124 -2.86 8.15 4.82
C ILE A 124 -1.84 9.08 4.20
N TYR A 125 -1.85 9.07 2.87
CA TYR A 125 -1.08 9.94 2.01
C TYR A 125 -1.96 10.89 1.22
N LYS A 126 -1.43 12.07 0.93
CA LYS A 126 -2.04 13.04 0.03
C LYS A 126 -0.95 13.75 -0.75
N ILE A 127 -1.04 13.74 -2.07
CA ILE A 127 -0.20 14.59 -2.91
C ILE A 127 -0.75 16.02 -2.77
N ALA A 128 -0.20 16.79 -1.85
CA ALA A 128 -0.74 18.09 -1.47
C ALA A 128 -0.37 19.19 -2.48
N ASN A 129 0.79 19.09 -3.12
CA ASN A 129 1.22 20.03 -4.13
C ASN A 129 2.16 19.41 -5.15
N ILE A 130 2.08 19.90 -6.39
CA ILE A 130 3.07 19.72 -7.44
C ILE A 130 3.46 21.10 -7.95
N ARG A 131 4.77 21.35 -8.05
CA ARG A 131 5.31 22.58 -8.62
C ARG A 131 6.34 22.24 -9.69
N ASP A 132 6.06 22.62 -10.92
CA ASP A 132 7.04 22.53 -12.00
C ASP A 132 8.22 23.49 -11.73
N ILE A 133 9.44 23.00 -11.93
CA ILE A 133 10.67 23.78 -11.71
C ILE A 133 11.50 24.01 -12.98
N GLY A 134 10.99 23.58 -14.15
CA GLY A 134 11.67 23.67 -15.44
C GLY A 134 12.33 22.34 -15.85
N ASP A 135 12.79 22.25 -17.09
CA ASP A 135 13.58 21.12 -17.63
C ASP A 135 12.97 19.73 -17.39
N ASN A 136 11.64 19.61 -17.59
CA ASN A 136 10.86 18.40 -17.30
C ASN A 136 10.90 17.93 -15.84
N SER A 137 11.42 18.72 -14.91
CA SER A 137 11.44 18.41 -13.48
C SER A 137 10.27 19.06 -12.73
N ALA A 138 9.91 18.46 -11.59
CA ALA A 138 8.92 18.98 -10.67
C ALA A 138 9.28 18.64 -9.23
N VAL A 139 8.71 19.42 -8.31
CA VAL A 139 8.74 19.14 -6.86
C VAL A 139 7.35 18.72 -6.43
N ALA A 140 7.24 17.55 -5.80
CA ALA A 140 6.04 17.11 -5.11
C ALA A 140 6.17 17.31 -3.61
N LEU A 141 5.07 17.72 -2.98
CA LEU A 141 4.88 17.68 -1.53
C LEU A 141 3.81 16.64 -1.23
N VAL A 142 4.21 15.58 -0.54
CA VAL A 142 3.33 14.47 -0.14
C VAL A 142 3.15 14.54 1.36
N CYS A 143 1.92 14.68 1.81
CA CYS A 143 1.59 14.66 3.21
C CYS A 143 1.33 13.23 3.66
N THR A 144 1.84 12.88 4.83
CA THR A 144 1.57 11.59 5.48
C THR A 144 1.11 11.78 6.93
N THR A 145 0.18 10.94 7.36
CA THR A 145 -0.22 10.81 8.75
C THR A 145 -0.60 9.36 9.03
N GLY A 146 -0.23 8.86 10.21
CA GLY A 146 -0.49 7.47 10.54
C GLY A 146 0.40 6.95 11.65
N GLN A 147 0.53 5.64 11.71
CA GLN A 147 1.36 4.96 12.70
C GLN A 147 1.99 3.70 12.12
N VAL A 148 3.27 3.50 12.45
CA VAL A 148 3.97 2.22 12.33
C VAL A 148 4.18 1.62 13.71
N SER A 149 4.16 0.28 13.81
CA SER A 149 4.33 -0.44 15.08
C SER A 149 5.27 -1.62 14.90
N THR A 150 6.06 -1.91 15.94
CA THR A 150 6.92 -3.09 16.01
C THR A 150 6.24 -4.31 16.65
N ASP A 151 5.02 -4.15 17.17
CA ASP A 151 4.21 -5.22 17.73
C ASP A 151 3.12 -5.63 16.74
N GLU A 152 3.18 -6.90 16.31
CA GLU A 152 2.24 -7.53 15.36
C GLU A 152 0.80 -7.58 15.90
N ALA A 153 0.63 -7.65 17.22
CA ALA A 153 -0.68 -7.65 17.89
C ALA A 153 -1.18 -6.22 18.16
N ALA A 154 -0.26 -5.25 18.23
CA ALA A 154 -0.59 -3.83 18.23
C ALA A 154 -0.82 -3.36 16.80
N PHE A 155 -1.83 -3.95 16.14
CA PHE A 155 -2.45 -3.20 15.08
C PHE A 155 -3.05 -1.96 15.73
N PRO A 156 -2.63 -0.75 15.35
CA PRO A 156 -3.24 0.45 15.93
C PRO A 156 -4.75 0.26 15.78
N PRO A 157 -5.52 0.34 16.89
CA PRO A 157 -6.96 0.19 16.80
C PRO A 157 -7.41 1.13 15.69
N TYR A 158 -8.37 0.65 14.87
CA TYR A 158 -9.10 1.51 13.94
C TYR A 158 -9.22 2.87 14.57
N PHE A 159 -8.58 3.87 13.96
CA PHE A 159 -8.43 5.16 14.59
C PHE A 159 -9.77 5.60 15.17
N ASP A 160 -9.73 5.95 16.45
CA ASP A 160 -10.94 6.17 17.21
C ASP A 160 -11.74 7.30 16.53
N SER A 161 -12.97 6.99 16.10
CA SER A 161 -13.89 8.00 15.54
C SER A 161 -14.21 9.14 16.52
N GLN A 162 -13.94 8.94 17.82
CA GLN A 162 -14.03 9.97 18.86
C GLN A 162 -12.76 10.82 18.97
N ASP A 163 -11.66 10.39 18.34
CA ASP A 163 -10.35 11.03 18.33
C ASP A 163 -9.83 11.16 16.88
N VAL A 164 -10.61 11.89 16.08
CA VAL A 164 -10.35 12.12 14.66
C VAL A 164 -9.00 12.83 14.50
N PRO A 165 -8.10 12.34 13.62
CA PRO A 165 -6.86 13.05 13.33
C PRO A 165 -7.14 14.49 12.91
N ASP A 166 -6.62 15.46 13.64
CA ASP A 166 -6.47 16.83 13.14
C ASP A 166 -4.98 17.18 12.95
N ALA A 167 -4.74 18.25 12.19
CA ALA A 167 -3.39 18.70 11.86
C ALA A 167 -2.59 19.23 13.08
N ARG A 168 -3.20 19.34 14.27
CA ARG A 168 -2.54 19.83 15.49
C ARG A 168 -2.03 18.71 16.39
N ASP A 169 -2.76 17.59 16.46
CA ASP A 169 -2.46 16.52 17.42
C ASP A 169 -1.77 15.29 16.81
N ARG A 170 -1.80 15.12 15.48
CA ARG A 170 -0.97 14.11 14.80
C ARG A 170 0.20 14.78 14.11
N PHE A 171 1.39 14.21 14.31
CA PHE A 171 2.59 14.55 13.58
C PHE A 171 2.35 14.31 12.08
N VAL A 172 1.75 15.28 11.39
CA VAL A 172 1.64 15.30 9.93
C VAL A 172 3.03 15.60 9.40
N ALA A 173 3.59 14.65 8.67
CA ALA A 173 4.85 14.84 7.98
C ALA A 173 4.58 15.25 6.52
N VAL A 174 5.51 16.01 5.96
CA VAL A 174 5.52 16.41 4.55
C VAL A 174 6.81 15.91 3.91
N GLU A 175 6.67 14.93 3.05
CA GLU A 175 7.75 14.42 2.22
C GLU A 175 7.89 15.31 0.98
N ARG A 176 9.13 15.62 0.63
CA ARG A 176 9.47 16.43 -0.54
C ARG A 176 10.23 15.57 -1.54
N LEU A 177 9.68 15.46 -2.73
CA LEU A 177 10.28 14.72 -3.85
C LEU A 177 10.64 15.70 -4.96
N THR A 178 11.91 15.78 -5.35
CA THR A 178 12.31 16.41 -6.61
C THR A 178 12.49 15.31 -7.64
N PHE A 179 11.68 15.31 -8.70
CA PHE A 179 11.67 14.25 -9.71
C PHE A 179 11.72 14.80 -11.14
N HIS A 180 12.17 13.94 -12.06
CA HIS A 180 12.43 14.25 -13.46
C HIS A 180 11.54 13.39 -14.36
N ARG A 181 10.94 14.02 -15.36
CA ARG A 181 9.95 13.43 -16.27
C ARG A 181 10.52 13.24 -17.67
N GLU A 182 11.66 12.60 -17.77
CA GLU A 182 12.29 12.31 -19.06
C GLU A 182 11.97 10.89 -19.52
N GLY A 183 12.06 10.62 -20.83
CA GLY A 183 11.86 9.30 -21.40
C GLY A 183 10.40 8.79 -21.37
N GLU A 184 10.25 7.48 -21.23
CA GLU A 184 8.95 6.80 -21.11
C GLU A 184 8.26 7.21 -19.81
N SER A 185 7.04 7.71 -19.94
CA SER A 185 6.23 8.08 -18.78
C SER A 185 5.71 6.84 -18.05
N PRO A 186 5.55 6.92 -16.72
CA PRO A 186 4.77 5.96 -15.95
C PRO A 186 3.43 5.64 -16.63
N PRO A 187 2.97 4.39 -16.56
CA PRO A 187 1.68 4.02 -17.11
C PRO A 187 0.55 4.74 -16.36
N GLU A 188 -0.57 4.95 -17.04
CA GLU A 188 -1.82 5.28 -16.33
C GLU A 188 -2.23 4.07 -15.48
N SER A 189 -2.50 4.26 -14.20
CA SER A 189 -2.86 3.19 -13.28
C SER A 189 -4.37 3.16 -13.05
N ARG A 190 -4.97 1.98 -13.09
CA ARG A 190 -6.37 1.81 -12.69
C ARG A 190 -6.43 1.21 -11.28
N PRO A 191 -7.33 1.70 -10.41
CA PRO A 191 -7.61 1.06 -9.14
C PRO A 191 -7.88 -0.43 -9.31
N GLY A 192 -7.27 -1.24 -8.46
CA GLY A 192 -7.46 -2.67 -8.47
C GLY A 192 -7.29 -3.31 -7.10
N PRO A 193 -7.40 -4.64 -7.03
CA PRO A 193 -7.44 -5.36 -5.78
C PRO A 193 -6.05 -5.65 -5.19
N LYS A 194 -4.97 -5.31 -5.88
CA LYS A 194 -3.61 -5.62 -5.44
C LYS A 194 -3.07 -4.57 -4.48
N LEU A 195 -2.25 -5.00 -3.53
CA LEU A 195 -1.52 -4.09 -2.64
C LEU A 195 -0.29 -3.48 -3.32
N PHE A 196 0.32 -4.24 -4.22
CA PHE A 196 1.52 -3.86 -4.96
C PHE A 196 1.31 -4.11 -6.44
N PRO A 197 1.92 -3.30 -7.33
CA PRO A 197 1.70 -3.44 -8.76
C PRO A 197 2.28 -4.76 -9.30
N GLY A 198 3.49 -5.15 -8.88
CA GLY A 198 4.21 -6.29 -9.43
C GLY A 198 4.69 -6.08 -10.89
N TYR A 199 4.71 -4.83 -11.35
CA TYR A 199 5.22 -4.39 -12.65
C TYR A 199 5.80 -2.98 -12.50
N ASP A 200 6.55 -2.54 -13.52
CA ASP A 200 7.18 -1.22 -13.53
C ASP A 200 6.14 -0.09 -13.63
N VAL A 201 6.09 0.74 -12.58
CA VAL A 201 5.22 1.92 -12.46
C VAL A 201 6.00 3.23 -12.56
N PHE A 202 7.28 3.16 -12.92
CA PHE A 202 8.20 4.30 -12.92
C PHE A 202 8.54 4.77 -14.33
N GLY A 203 8.65 3.83 -15.28
CA GLY A 203 9.18 4.14 -16.61
C GLY A 203 10.60 4.69 -16.50
N ASP A 204 10.91 5.72 -17.27
CA ASP A 204 12.23 6.36 -17.24
C ASP A 204 12.32 7.52 -16.23
N TRP A 205 11.28 7.74 -15.40
CA TRP A 205 11.27 8.85 -14.44
C TRP A 205 12.10 8.51 -13.19
N TRP A 206 12.72 9.52 -12.57
CA TRP A 206 13.51 9.32 -11.35
C TRP A 206 13.42 10.49 -10.37
N VAL A 207 13.68 10.18 -9.10
CA VAL A 207 13.81 11.12 -7.99
C VAL A 207 15.28 11.47 -7.81
N SER A 208 15.61 12.76 -7.90
CA SER A 208 16.96 13.25 -7.57
C SER A 208 17.11 13.60 -6.10
N GLU A 209 16.01 13.96 -5.44
CA GLU A 209 16.01 14.36 -4.02
C GLU A 209 14.75 13.85 -3.33
N TYR A 210 14.93 13.16 -2.21
CA TYR A 210 13.88 12.70 -1.30
C TYR A 210 14.21 13.24 0.08
N THR A 211 13.36 14.09 0.64
CA THR A 211 13.54 14.64 1.99
C THR A 211 12.29 14.38 2.82
N ASP A 212 12.43 13.75 3.97
CA ASP A 212 11.38 13.66 4.98
C ASP A 212 11.38 14.92 5.86
N SER A 213 10.21 15.31 6.36
CA SER A 213 10.09 16.44 7.28
C SER A 213 10.45 16.09 8.74
N TRP A 214 11.16 14.98 8.99
CA TRP A 214 11.68 14.70 10.35
C TRP A 214 12.89 15.60 10.70
N ALA A 215 13.36 16.43 9.77
CA ALA A 215 14.43 17.40 9.98
C ALA A 215 13.96 18.65 10.76
N PRO A 216 14.82 19.23 11.64
CA PRO A 216 14.43 20.33 12.52
C PRO A 216 14.04 21.62 11.76
N PRO A 217 13.14 22.45 12.32
CA PRO A 217 12.34 23.42 11.58
C PRO A 217 13.03 24.78 11.31
N SER A 218 14.34 24.91 11.54
CA SER A 218 14.98 26.22 11.64
C SER A 218 15.75 26.63 10.38
N GLY A 219 15.06 27.30 9.45
CA GLY A 219 15.65 28.06 8.35
C GLY A 219 16.48 27.23 7.36
N PRO A 220 17.06 27.85 6.33
CA PRO A 220 18.12 27.18 5.59
C PRO A 220 19.26 26.86 6.55
N ASP A 221 19.65 25.59 6.60
CA ASP A 221 20.79 25.20 7.41
C ASP A 221 22.11 25.69 6.79
N GLU A 222 23.22 25.45 7.48
CA GLU A 222 24.56 25.85 7.00
C GLU A 222 24.95 25.19 5.65
N TRP A 223 24.19 24.19 5.21
CA TRP A 223 24.35 23.45 3.95
C TRP A 223 23.38 23.90 2.85
N GLY A 224 22.52 24.90 3.13
CA GLY A 224 21.58 25.47 2.16
C GLY A 224 20.31 24.65 1.91
N ARG A 225 19.98 23.69 2.78
CA ARG A 225 18.74 22.89 2.65
C ARG A 225 17.52 23.77 2.88
N GLU A 226 16.48 23.64 2.06
CA GLU A 226 15.27 24.45 2.20
C GLU A 226 14.54 24.17 3.53
N PRO A 227 13.88 25.18 4.13
CA PRO A 227 13.07 24.97 5.32
C PRO A 227 11.95 23.97 5.07
N MET A 228 11.55 23.28 6.13
CA MET A 228 10.43 22.33 6.12
C MET A 228 9.16 23.01 5.57
N PRO A 229 8.39 22.35 4.68
CA PRO A 229 7.10 22.85 4.25
C PRO A 229 6.16 23.06 5.43
N ASP A 230 5.31 24.09 5.37
CA ASP A 230 4.25 24.29 6.36
C ASP A 230 3.24 23.14 6.27
N PRO A 231 3.04 22.34 7.34
CA PRO A 231 2.08 21.25 7.36
C PRO A 231 0.63 21.68 7.07
N SER A 232 0.30 22.97 7.18
CA SER A 232 -1.01 23.49 6.78
C SER A 232 -1.37 23.20 5.32
N ILE A 233 -0.37 22.96 4.45
CA ILE A 233 -0.57 22.56 3.04
C ILE A 233 -1.34 21.24 2.90
N CYS A 234 -1.26 20.37 3.90
CA CYS A 234 -1.93 19.08 3.88
C CYS A 234 -3.46 19.23 3.99
N GLY A 235 -3.92 20.29 4.64
CA GLY A 235 -5.33 20.52 4.92
C GLY A 235 -5.94 19.35 5.69
N ASP A 236 -7.17 18.97 5.31
CA ASP A 236 -7.81 17.77 5.82
C ASP A 236 -7.15 16.51 5.23
N MET A 237 -6.63 15.67 6.12
CA MET A 237 -6.06 14.35 5.81
C MET A 237 -7.10 13.23 5.93
N GLY A 238 -8.35 13.56 6.26
CA GLY A 238 -9.46 12.63 6.36
C GLY A 238 -9.40 11.75 7.61
N ASP A 239 -10.44 10.93 7.77
CA ASP A 239 -10.43 9.90 8.80
C ASP A 239 -9.67 8.65 8.31
N LEU A 240 -8.97 8.02 9.25
CA LEU A 240 -8.29 6.74 9.04
C LEU A 240 -9.24 5.55 9.22
N THR A 241 -10.54 5.72 9.00
CA THR A 241 -11.55 4.65 9.12
C THR A 241 -11.99 4.08 7.78
N SER A 242 -11.54 4.66 6.66
CA SER A 242 -11.80 4.16 5.31
C SER A 242 -11.39 2.69 5.15
N PRO A 243 -12.25 1.81 4.59
CA PRO A 243 -12.05 0.36 4.58
C PRO A 243 -10.99 -0.08 3.57
N GLY A 244 -10.21 -1.10 3.95
CA GLY A 244 -9.31 -1.83 3.04
C GLY A 244 -7.80 -1.63 3.32
N PRO A 245 -6.96 -2.59 2.91
CA PRO A 245 -5.50 -2.57 3.15
C PRO A 245 -4.70 -1.70 2.16
N SER A 246 -5.25 -1.38 0.99
CA SER A 246 -4.76 -0.28 0.16
C SER A 246 -5.95 0.36 -0.55
N PHE A 247 -6.00 1.69 -0.59
CA PHE A 247 -7.08 2.42 -1.26
C PHE A 247 -6.58 3.70 -1.94
N PRO A 248 -6.77 3.85 -3.27
CA PRO A 248 -7.10 2.79 -4.22
C PRO A 248 -5.91 1.80 -4.36
N GLY A 249 -6.17 0.49 -4.40
CA GLY A 249 -5.13 -0.51 -4.69
C GLY A 249 -4.67 -0.50 -6.16
N TRP A 250 -3.71 -1.35 -6.50
CA TRP A 250 -3.13 -1.48 -7.84
C TRP A 250 -3.89 -2.48 -8.72
N SER A 251 -3.84 -2.29 -10.04
CA SER A 251 -4.50 -3.16 -11.04
C SER A 251 -3.97 -4.59 -11.05
N GLY A 252 -2.69 -4.80 -10.70
CA GLY A 252 -1.99 -6.08 -10.80
C GLY A 252 -1.57 -6.50 -12.20
N ALA A 253 -1.68 -5.60 -13.19
CA ALA A 253 -1.18 -5.80 -14.53
C ALA A 253 -0.77 -4.43 -15.12
N GLY A 254 0.43 -4.37 -15.70
CA GLY A 254 0.82 -3.26 -16.56
C GLY A 254 -0.14 -3.18 -17.75
N VAL A 255 -0.68 -2.00 -18.01
CA VAL A 255 -1.59 -1.74 -19.14
C VAL A 255 -0.81 -1.51 -20.42
#